data_AF-A0A852BFW2-F1
#
_entry.id   AF-A0A852BFW2-F1
#
_cell.length_a   1.000
_cell.length_b   1.000
_cell.length_c   1.000
_cell.angle_alpha   90.00
_cell.angle_beta   90.00
_cell.angle_gamma   90.00
#
_symmetry.space_group_name_H-M   'P 1'
#
loop_
_entity.id
_entity.type
_entity.pdbx_description
1 polymer ?
#
loop_
_entity_poly.entity_id
_entity_poly.type
_entity_poly.pdbx_seq_one_letter_code
_entity_poly.pdbx_strand_id
1 'polypeptide(L)'
;QGMATPRKAGIPLGVMKVLDPRQLKPDSTETERILTVLDETIVKLEITRLIPRITGSLERYARMLGPEITSSLLEHQKLSMEIQHLLTSAGDEKSMRAAEQRLKCSLRNILRLFLANPLLYHGLKYEVRVRESPADVFIKAFMEFRNFMLEKLLTTPDEEKEKIQFMKDISLRVEKNTETISALRGELAAVIETRDEEVYRKDKMIENLKTSMEDLAKNCEAEIRLIMKEGEKQQKEDEEASQERCARLKQDIQHLGVQFKALVLEHRASELVLRKVKGR
;
A
#
# COMPACT_ATOMS: atom_id res chain seq x y z
N GLN A 1 -22.77 18.93 -0.70
CA GLN A 1 -23.55 18.03 0.20
C GLN A 1 -22.55 17.15 0.92
N GLY A 2 -22.46 17.27 2.25
CA GLY A 2 -21.41 16.62 3.05
C GLY A 2 -21.59 15.11 3.13
N MET A 3 -20.53 14.37 2.83
CA MET A 3 -20.44 12.93 3.05
C MET A 3 -20.44 12.64 4.55
N ALA A 4 -21.54 12.11 5.06
CA ALA A 4 -21.62 11.56 6.39
C ALA A 4 -20.80 10.26 6.44
N THR A 5 -19.68 10.30 7.16
CA THR A 5 -18.93 9.11 7.54
C THR A 5 -19.81 8.23 8.41
N PRO A 6 -19.88 6.91 8.17
CA PRO A 6 -20.67 6.02 9.00
C PRO A 6 -20.02 5.96 10.37
N ARG A 7 -20.78 6.43 11.37
CA ARG A 7 -20.49 6.32 12.80
C ARG A 7 -20.03 4.87 13.07
N LYS A 8 -18.82 4.68 13.59
CA LYS A 8 -18.32 3.39 14.07
C LYS A 8 -19.37 2.83 15.04
N ALA A 9 -20.21 1.91 14.56
CA ALA A 9 -21.12 1.18 15.40
C ALA A 9 -20.25 0.30 16.29
N GLY A 10 -20.20 0.61 17.59
CA GLY A 10 -19.63 -0.30 18.56
C GLY A 10 -20.30 -1.65 18.40
N ILE A 11 -19.49 -2.70 18.34
CA ILE A 11 -19.98 -4.08 18.24
C ILE A 11 -20.90 -4.31 19.45
N PRO A 12 -22.19 -4.64 19.25
CA PRO A 12 -23.12 -4.85 20.35
C PRO A 12 -22.58 -5.90 21.32
N LEU A 13 -22.83 -5.75 22.63
CA LEU A 13 -22.32 -6.66 23.66
C LEU A 13 -22.64 -8.14 23.37
N GLY A 14 -23.80 -8.44 22.77
CA GLY A 14 -24.16 -9.78 22.31
C GLY A 14 -23.25 -10.32 21.22
N VAL A 15 -22.77 -9.46 20.31
CA VAL A 15 -21.81 -9.85 19.27
C VAL A 15 -20.41 -10.08 19.86
N MET A 16 -20.00 -9.34 20.90
CA MET A 16 -18.76 -9.65 21.62
C MET A 16 -18.82 -11.00 22.34
N LYS A 17 -19.95 -11.33 22.99
CA LYS A 17 -20.16 -12.66 23.59
C LYS A 17 -20.03 -13.78 22.55
N VAL A 18 -20.62 -13.56 21.38
CA VAL A 18 -20.64 -14.53 20.28
C VAL A 18 -19.27 -14.67 19.61
N LEU A 19 -18.50 -13.59 19.45
CA LEU A 19 -17.23 -13.60 18.72
C LEU A 19 -16.03 -14.02 19.58
N ASP A 20 -15.95 -13.55 20.83
CA ASP A 20 -14.83 -13.85 21.72
C ASP A 20 -15.31 -14.09 23.17
N PRO A 21 -15.88 -15.27 23.45
CA PRO A 21 -16.38 -15.63 24.78
C PRO A 21 -15.29 -15.57 25.87
N ARG A 22 -14.01 -15.69 25.50
CA ARG A 22 -12.88 -15.77 26.45
C ARG A 22 -12.65 -14.47 27.22
N GLN A 23 -13.20 -13.35 26.73
CA GLN A 23 -13.15 -12.07 27.43
C GLN A 23 -14.19 -11.96 28.55
N LEU A 24 -15.16 -12.87 28.59
CA LEU A 24 -16.20 -12.88 29.60
C LEU A 24 -15.69 -13.53 30.88
N LYS A 25 -16.11 -12.97 32.02
CA LYS A 25 -15.90 -13.63 33.30
C LYS A 25 -16.87 -14.79 33.45
N PRO A 26 -16.45 -15.90 34.06
CA PRO A 26 -17.36 -16.97 34.44
C PRO A 26 -18.45 -16.42 35.35
N ASP A 27 -19.69 -16.77 35.03
CA ASP A 27 -20.92 -16.37 35.73
C ASP A 27 -21.42 -17.47 36.70
N SER A 28 -20.91 -18.69 36.53
CA SER A 28 -21.22 -19.86 37.35
C SER A 28 -20.05 -20.29 38.24
N THR A 29 -20.37 -20.59 39.49
CA THR A 29 -19.40 -21.15 40.46
C THR A 29 -18.81 -22.48 40.02
N GLU A 30 -19.55 -23.27 39.22
CA GLU A 30 -19.04 -24.54 38.71
C GLU A 30 -18.00 -24.32 37.60
N THR A 31 -18.23 -23.33 36.74
CA THR A 31 -17.25 -22.90 35.74
C THR A 31 -15.96 -22.43 36.41
N GLU A 32 -16.06 -21.62 37.46
CA GLU A 32 -14.90 -21.18 38.24
C GLU A 32 -14.11 -22.35 38.86
N ARG A 33 -14.81 -23.36 39.40
CA ARG A 33 -14.17 -24.57 39.96
C ARG A 33 -13.41 -25.34 38.88
N ILE A 34 -14.03 -25.59 37.74
CA ILE A 34 -13.40 -26.30 36.62
C ILE A 34 -12.14 -25.54 36.16
N LEU A 35 -12.25 -24.23 35.96
CA LEU A 35 -11.11 -23.40 35.54
C LEU A 35 -10.00 -23.40 36.59
N THR A 36 -10.34 -23.33 37.87
CA THR A 36 -9.35 -23.37 38.97
C THR A 36 -8.57 -24.68 38.94
N VAL A 37 -9.23 -25.82 38.73
CA VAL A 37 -8.56 -27.12 38.60
C VAL A 37 -7.62 -27.15 37.40
N LEU A 38 -8.02 -26.57 36.26
CA LEU A 38 -7.17 -26.47 35.07
C LEU A 38 -5.97 -25.55 35.30
N ASP A 39 -6.17 -24.40 35.92
CA ASP A 39 -5.14 -23.42 36.24
C ASP A 39 -4.12 -24.00 37.25
N GLU A 40 -4.59 -24.68 38.29
CA GLU A 40 -3.72 -25.43 39.20
C GLU A 40 -2.93 -26.53 38.48
N THR A 41 -3.56 -27.23 37.53
CA THR A 41 -2.90 -28.30 36.77
C THR A 41 -1.79 -27.74 35.90
N ILE A 42 -2.00 -26.58 35.27
CA ILE A 42 -0.95 -25.86 34.54
C ILE A 42 0.22 -25.56 35.47
N VAL A 43 -0.03 -24.99 36.65
CA VAL A 43 1.02 -24.68 37.63
C VAL A 43 1.77 -25.95 38.06
N LYS A 44 1.05 -27.05 38.31
CA LYS A 44 1.66 -28.35 38.66
C LYS A 44 2.58 -28.88 37.54
N LEU A 45 2.16 -28.74 36.28
CA LEU A 45 2.97 -29.12 35.12
C LEU A 45 4.22 -28.24 34.98
N GLU A 46 4.06 -26.92 35.17
CA GLU A 46 5.19 -25.99 35.15
C GLU A 46 6.20 -26.29 36.25
N ILE A 47 5.75 -26.53 37.50
CA ILE A 47 6.63 -26.95 38.60
C ILE A 47 7.35 -28.26 38.25
N THR A 48 6.61 -29.26 37.75
CA THR A 48 7.19 -30.58 37.41
C THR A 48 8.27 -30.45 36.35
N ARG A 49 8.09 -29.56 35.36
CA ARG A 49 9.11 -29.23 34.36
C ARG A 49 10.38 -28.62 34.97
N LEU A 50 10.27 -27.84 36.05
CA LEU A 50 11.43 -27.24 36.72
C LEU A 50 12.24 -28.26 37.53
N ILE A 51 11.61 -29.32 38.05
CA ILE A 51 12.23 -30.28 38.98
C ILE A 51 13.59 -30.80 38.48
N PRO A 52 13.74 -31.33 37.25
CA PRO A 52 15.03 -31.85 36.79
C PRO A 52 16.17 -30.82 36.75
N ARG A 53 15.83 -29.54 36.51
CA ARG A 53 16.81 -28.44 36.49
C ARG A 53 17.19 -27.99 37.89
N ILE A 54 16.24 -28.00 38.81
CA ILE A 54 16.46 -27.67 40.21
C ILE A 54 17.30 -28.78 40.87
N THR A 55 16.96 -30.06 40.67
CA THR A 55 17.70 -31.18 41.26
C THR A 55 19.13 -31.29 40.70
N GLY A 56 19.33 -30.99 39.43
CA GLY A 56 20.67 -30.95 38.81
C GLY A 56 21.59 -29.83 39.32
N SER A 57 21.07 -28.86 40.08
CA SER A 57 21.86 -27.75 40.66
C SER A 57 21.29 -27.33 42.00
N LEU A 58 20.97 -28.29 42.86
CA LEU A 58 20.17 -28.06 44.06
C LEU A 58 20.84 -27.08 45.03
N GLU A 59 22.17 -27.11 45.15
CA GLU A 59 22.96 -26.19 45.98
C GLU A 59 22.68 -24.72 45.68
N ARG A 60 22.46 -24.38 44.39
CA ARG A 60 22.17 -23.01 43.95
C ARG A 60 20.82 -22.53 44.44
N TYR A 61 19.84 -23.42 44.54
CA TYR A 61 18.45 -23.09 44.86
C TYR A 61 18.07 -23.41 46.31
N ALA A 62 18.89 -24.18 47.05
CA ALA A 62 18.59 -24.68 48.38
C ALA A 62 18.21 -23.57 49.38
N ARG A 63 18.90 -22.42 49.32
CA ARG A 63 18.58 -21.27 50.18
C ARG A 63 17.17 -20.72 49.93
N MET A 64 16.76 -20.65 48.66
CA MET A 64 15.44 -20.14 48.28
C MET A 64 14.34 -21.17 48.54
N LEU A 65 14.63 -22.45 48.33
CA LEU A 65 13.68 -23.56 48.52
C LEU A 65 13.41 -23.88 49.99
N GLY A 66 14.38 -23.64 50.87
CA GLY A 66 14.29 -24.04 52.28
C GLY A 66 14.47 -25.55 52.49
N PRO A 67 14.71 -25.98 53.74
CA PRO A 67 15.13 -27.34 54.05
C PRO A 67 14.06 -28.40 53.73
N GLU A 68 12.77 -28.10 53.89
CA GLU A 68 11.69 -29.07 53.64
C GLU A 68 11.57 -29.40 52.14
N ILE A 69 11.68 -28.39 51.27
CA ILE A 69 11.57 -28.59 49.82
C ILE A 69 12.87 -29.19 49.27
N THR A 70 14.03 -28.72 49.74
CA THR A 70 15.33 -29.27 49.36
C THR A 70 15.44 -30.77 49.72
N SER A 71 15.05 -31.16 50.92
CA SER A 71 15.05 -32.59 51.32
C SER A 71 14.06 -33.42 50.50
N SER A 72 12.85 -32.89 50.24
CA SER A 72 11.86 -33.57 49.40
C SER A 72 12.36 -33.79 47.96
N LEU A 73 13.07 -32.81 47.38
CA LEU A 73 13.68 -32.91 46.05
C LEU A 73 14.84 -33.91 46.01
N LEU A 74 15.67 -33.98 47.05
CA LEU A 74 16.73 -34.99 47.17
C LEU A 74 16.16 -36.41 47.20
N GLU A 75 15.13 -36.64 48.01
CA GLU A 75 14.46 -37.94 48.07
C GLU A 75 13.81 -38.30 46.73
N HIS A 76 13.19 -37.33 46.04
CA HIS A 76 12.65 -37.53 44.70
C HIS A 76 13.70 -37.93 43.68
N GLN A 77 14.88 -37.31 43.73
CA GLN A 77 16.00 -37.62 42.85
C GLN A 77 16.53 -39.04 43.09
N LYS A 78 16.66 -39.46 44.36
CA LYS A 78 17.04 -40.85 44.71
C LYS A 78 16.03 -41.86 44.16
N LEU A 79 14.73 -41.60 44.34
CA LEU A 79 13.66 -42.46 43.83
C LEU A 79 13.65 -42.53 42.29
N SER A 80 13.95 -41.42 41.62
CA SER A 80 14.08 -41.39 40.16
C SER A 80 15.25 -42.24 39.67
N MET A 81 16.39 -42.21 40.36
CA MET A 81 17.53 -43.08 40.06
C MET A 81 17.23 -44.56 40.33
N GLU A 82 16.51 -44.87 41.42
CA GLU A 82 16.05 -46.23 41.75
C GLU A 82 15.20 -46.82 40.62
N ILE A 83 14.21 -46.06 40.14
CA ILE A 83 13.37 -46.48 39.00
C ILE A 83 14.18 -46.63 37.72
N GLN A 84 15.07 -45.68 37.42
CA GLN A 84 15.91 -45.76 36.23
C GLN A 84 16.78 -47.03 36.24
N HIS A 85 17.33 -47.39 37.40
CA HIS A 85 18.09 -48.63 37.57
C HIS A 85 17.20 -49.87 37.38
N LEU A 86 16.01 -49.89 37.99
CA LEU A 86 15.05 -50.98 37.84
C LEU A 86 14.61 -51.19 36.38
N LEU A 87 14.46 -50.11 35.60
CA LEU A 87 14.15 -50.16 34.18
C LEU A 87 15.28 -50.74 33.32
N THR A 88 16.54 -50.55 33.72
CA THR A 88 17.71 -51.09 33.02
C THR A 88 18.08 -52.51 33.45
N SER A 89 17.64 -52.94 34.64
CA SER A 89 17.80 -54.32 35.12
C SER A 89 16.60 -55.17 34.74
N ALA A 90 16.73 -56.50 34.70
CA ALA A 90 15.58 -57.42 34.59
C ALA A 90 14.77 -57.44 35.91
N GLY A 91 14.21 -56.30 36.29
CA GLY A 91 13.54 -56.09 37.57
C GLY A 91 12.19 -56.81 37.65
N ASP A 92 11.83 -57.21 38.87
CA ASP A 92 10.51 -57.76 39.20
C ASP A 92 9.42 -56.67 39.10
N GLU A 93 8.31 -56.98 38.41
CA GLU A 93 7.18 -56.05 38.23
C GLU A 93 6.63 -55.49 39.54
N LYS A 94 6.61 -56.29 40.61
CA LYS A 94 6.09 -55.81 41.91
C LYS A 94 7.00 -54.73 42.50
N SER A 95 8.31 -54.93 42.39
CA SER A 95 9.31 -53.94 42.81
C SER A 95 9.22 -52.67 41.98
N MET A 96 8.99 -52.78 40.66
CA MET A 96 8.78 -51.63 39.78
C MET A 96 7.53 -50.83 40.15
N ARG A 97 6.38 -51.51 40.38
CA ARG A 97 5.13 -50.84 40.81
C ARG A 97 5.28 -50.14 42.16
N ALA A 98 5.99 -50.75 43.11
CA ALA A 98 6.23 -50.14 44.42
C ALA A 98 7.10 -48.88 44.32
N ALA A 99 8.16 -48.93 43.52
CA ALA A 99 9.04 -47.78 43.27
C ALA A 99 8.28 -46.65 42.56
N GLU A 100 7.49 -46.96 41.53
CA GLU A 100 6.65 -45.99 40.81
C GLU A 100 5.67 -45.28 41.76
N GLN A 101 5.04 -46.02 42.67
CA GLN A 101 4.13 -45.45 43.66
C GLN A 101 4.86 -44.51 44.63
N ARG A 102 6.06 -44.88 45.09
CA ARG A 102 6.89 -44.01 45.95
C ARG A 102 7.28 -42.72 45.21
N LEU A 103 7.66 -42.81 43.94
CA LEU A 103 7.96 -41.65 43.11
C LEU A 103 6.74 -40.73 42.94
N LYS A 104 5.55 -41.30 42.66
CA LYS A 104 4.28 -40.54 42.59
C LYS A 104 3.98 -39.82 43.90
N CYS A 105 4.11 -40.50 45.04
CA CYS A 105 3.90 -39.90 46.36
C CYS A 105 4.90 -38.76 46.63
N SER A 106 6.17 -38.96 46.30
CA SER A 106 7.21 -37.93 46.43
C SER A 106 6.90 -36.70 45.58
N LEU A 107 6.52 -36.88 44.31
CA LEU A 107 6.13 -35.79 43.42
C LEU A 107 4.91 -35.02 43.96
N ARG A 108 3.87 -35.74 44.44
CA ARG A 108 2.69 -35.12 45.06
C ARG A 108 3.06 -34.28 46.28
N ASN A 109 3.98 -34.76 47.11
CA ASN A 109 4.45 -34.00 48.27
C ASN A 109 5.19 -32.72 47.84
N ILE A 110 6.09 -32.81 46.86
CA ILE A 110 6.78 -31.63 46.30
C ILE A 110 5.75 -30.62 45.78
N LEU A 111 4.81 -31.06 44.93
CA LEU A 111 3.78 -30.18 44.38
C LEU A 111 2.96 -29.49 45.48
N ARG A 112 2.59 -30.23 46.54
CA ARG A 112 1.90 -29.65 47.70
C ARG A 112 2.72 -28.55 48.38
N LEU A 113 4.02 -28.77 48.58
CA LEU A 113 4.90 -27.77 49.20
C LEU A 113 5.05 -26.51 48.33
N PHE A 114 5.18 -26.68 47.01
CA PHE A 114 5.24 -25.55 46.09
C PHE A 114 3.91 -24.77 46.02
N LEU A 115 2.78 -25.47 46.01
CA LEU A 115 1.46 -24.81 45.95
C LEU A 115 1.10 -24.09 47.27
N ALA A 116 1.63 -24.57 48.41
CA ALA A 116 1.50 -23.87 49.68
C ALA A 116 2.27 -22.53 49.69
N ASN A 117 3.23 -22.33 48.78
CA ASN A 117 3.99 -21.09 48.63
C ASN A 117 4.06 -20.63 47.16
N PRO A 118 3.01 -19.99 46.63
CA PRO A 118 2.96 -19.56 45.23
C PRO A 118 4.07 -18.60 44.83
N LEU A 119 4.53 -17.74 45.76
CA LEU A 119 5.60 -16.77 45.50
C LEU A 119 6.93 -17.45 45.19
N LEU A 120 7.22 -18.57 45.87
CA LEU A 120 8.41 -19.37 45.63
C LEU A 120 8.44 -19.91 44.20
N TYR A 121 7.31 -20.46 43.73
CA TYR A 121 7.18 -20.93 42.36
C TYR A 121 7.42 -19.80 41.35
N HIS A 122 6.76 -18.65 41.54
CA HIS A 122 6.93 -17.51 40.65
C HIS A 122 8.36 -17.01 40.62
N GLY A 123 9.06 -16.91 41.76
CA GLY A 123 10.47 -16.54 41.81
C GLY A 123 11.36 -17.53 41.06
N LEU A 124 11.17 -18.84 41.31
CA LEU A 124 11.90 -19.91 40.62
C LEU A 124 11.69 -19.90 39.11
N LYS A 125 10.50 -19.58 38.63
CA LYS A 125 10.20 -19.51 37.20
C LYS A 125 11.10 -18.52 36.46
N TYR A 126 11.49 -17.41 37.11
CA TYR A 126 12.41 -16.42 36.53
C TYR A 126 13.89 -16.76 36.75
N GLU A 127 14.23 -17.38 37.89
CA GLU A 127 15.63 -17.75 38.18
C GLU A 127 16.12 -18.98 37.42
N VAL A 128 15.26 -19.98 37.24
CA VAL A 128 15.62 -21.24 36.60
C VAL A 128 15.53 -21.07 35.08
N ARG A 129 16.68 -20.88 34.43
CA ARG A 129 16.77 -20.91 32.96
C ARG A 129 16.57 -22.33 32.44
N VAL A 130 15.36 -22.64 31.98
CA VAL A 130 15.04 -23.92 31.34
C VAL A 130 15.14 -23.75 29.82
N ARG A 131 16.01 -24.54 29.17
CA ARG A 131 15.95 -24.71 27.70
C ARG A 131 14.62 -25.32 27.33
N GLU A 132 14.15 -25.06 26.11
CA GLU A 132 12.93 -25.69 25.59
C GLU A 132 12.94 -27.19 25.85
N SER A 133 11.91 -27.66 26.54
CA SER A 133 11.74 -29.06 26.91
C SER A 133 10.52 -29.64 26.19
N PRO A 134 10.47 -30.97 25.96
CA PRO A 134 9.25 -31.61 25.44
C PRO A 134 8.00 -31.31 26.29
N ALA A 135 8.16 -31.05 27.59
CA ALA A 135 7.05 -30.68 28.47
C ALA A 135 6.46 -29.30 28.14
N ASP A 136 7.20 -28.42 27.45
CA ASP A 136 6.75 -27.07 27.10
C ASP A 136 5.64 -27.12 26.05
N VAL A 137 5.76 -28.07 25.10
CA VAL A 137 4.73 -28.37 24.12
C VAL A 137 3.45 -28.85 24.83
N PHE A 138 3.60 -29.74 25.82
CA PHE A 138 2.47 -30.24 26.58
C PHE A 138 1.80 -29.15 27.43
N ILE A 139 2.58 -28.31 28.13
CA ILE A 139 2.06 -27.17 28.91
C ILE A 139 1.32 -26.20 27.98
N LYS A 140 1.88 -25.90 26.80
CA LYS A 140 1.23 -25.03 25.81
C LYS A 140 -0.09 -25.63 25.32
N ALA A 141 -0.10 -26.91 24.93
CA ALA A 141 -1.32 -27.61 24.53
C ALA A 141 -2.36 -27.61 25.66
N PHE A 142 -1.94 -27.75 26.91
CA PHE A 142 -2.85 -27.72 28.05
C PHE A 142 -3.41 -26.30 28.33
N MET A 143 -2.62 -25.25 28.13
CA MET A 143 -3.13 -23.86 28.16
C MET A 143 -4.14 -23.61 27.04
N GLU A 144 -3.89 -24.12 25.84
CA GLU A 144 -4.84 -24.06 24.73
C GLU A 144 -6.13 -24.82 25.05
N PHE A 145 -6.02 -26.01 25.64
CA PHE A 145 -7.16 -26.79 26.14
C PHE A 145 -7.95 -26.03 27.21
N ARG A 146 -7.26 -25.39 28.18
CA ARG A 146 -7.91 -24.56 29.21
C ARG A 146 -8.70 -23.41 28.58
N ASN A 147 -8.15 -22.74 27.57
CA ASN A 147 -8.83 -21.66 26.86
C ASN A 147 -10.02 -22.17 26.03
N PHE A 148 -9.89 -23.35 25.41
CA PHE A 148 -10.99 -24.02 24.74
C PHE A 148 -12.12 -24.39 25.70
N MET A 149 -11.80 -24.93 26.87
CA MET A 149 -12.78 -25.26 27.90
C MET A 149 -13.47 -24.01 28.43
N LEU A 150 -12.73 -22.91 28.64
CA LEU A 150 -13.31 -21.62 28.99
C LEU A 150 -14.35 -21.19 27.95
N GLU A 151 -13.99 -21.23 26.68
CA GLU A 151 -14.91 -20.88 25.59
C GLU A 151 -16.17 -21.76 25.62
N LYS A 152 -16.02 -23.08 25.80
CA LYS A 152 -17.17 -24.00 25.87
C LYS A 152 -18.03 -23.85 27.12
N LEU A 153 -17.46 -23.47 28.26
CA LEU A 153 -18.20 -23.24 29.50
C LEU A 153 -18.95 -21.89 29.49
N LEU A 154 -18.48 -20.93 28.70
CA LEU A 154 -19.07 -19.59 28.58
C LEU A 154 -20.04 -19.44 27.40
N THR A 155 -20.19 -20.49 26.57
CA THR A 155 -21.01 -20.44 25.36
C THR A 155 -22.10 -21.48 25.43
N THR A 156 -23.35 -21.06 25.27
CA THR A 156 -24.48 -21.97 25.14
C THR A 156 -24.57 -22.56 23.74
N PRO A 157 -25.27 -23.71 23.56
CA PRO A 157 -25.45 -24.31 22.24
C PRO A 157 -26.13 -23.39 21.22
N ASP A 158 -27.02 -22.49 21.69
CA ASP A 158 -27.72 -21.56 20.81
C ASP A 158 -26.83 -20.36 20.44
N GLU A 159 -26.04 -19.83 21.38
CA GLU A 159 -25.02 -18.79 21.09
C GLU A 159 -23.98 -19.29 20.07
N GLU A 160 -23.58 -20.57 20.13
CA GLU A 160 -22.68 -21.17 19.13
C GLU A 160 -23.35 -21.24 17.74
N LYS A 161 -24.63 -21.60 17.65
CA LYS A 161 -25.37 -21.58 16.37
C LYS A 161 -25.49 -20.16 15.83
N GLU A 162 -25.78 -19.19 16.69
CA GLU A 162 -25.84 -17.77 16.33
C GLU A 162 -24.48 -17.28 15.81
N LYS A 163 -23.37 -17.68 16.44
CA LYS A 163 -22.00 -17.42 15.96
C LYS A 163 -21.78 -17.94 14.55
N ILE A 164 -22.12 -19.21 14.33
CA ILE A 164 -21.96 -19.87 13.04
C ILE A 164 -22.78 -19.16 11.97
N GLN A 165 -24.04 -18.82 12.27
CA GLN A 165 -24.91 -18.12 11.32
C GLN A 165 -24.41 -16.71 11.02
N PHE A 166 -24.02 -15.96 12.06
CA PHE A 166 -23.47 -14.62 11.90
C PHE A 166 -22.20 -14.60 11.05
N MET A 167 -21.30 -15.56 11.26
CA MET A 167 -20.09 -15.72 10.44
C MET A 167 -20.44 -16.02 8.98
N LYS A 168 -21.41 -16.91 8.72
CA LYS A 168 -21.87 -17.21 7.36
C LYS A 168 -22.45 -15.97 6.67
N ASP A 169 -23.27 -15.20 7.38
CA ASP A 169 -23.85 -13.96 6.84
C ASP A 169 -22.79 -12.90 6.54
N ILE A 170 -21.75 -12.79 7.38
CA ILE A 170 -20.58 -11.94 7.08
C ILE A 170 -19.88 -12.42 5.82
N SER A 171 -19.57 -13.72 5.72
CA SER A 171 -18.88 -14.28 4.56
C SER A 171 -19.65 -14.00 3.26
N LEU A 172 -20.97 -14.21 3.26
CA LEU A 172 -21.82 -13.93 2.11
C LEU A 172 -21.79 -12.44 1.72
N ARG A 173 -21.84 -11.54 2.71
CA ARG A 173 -21.73 -10.09 2.46
C ARG A 173 -20.36 -9.72 1.90
N VAL A 174 -19.29 -10.32 2.42
CA VAL A 174 -17.92 -10.08 1.93
C VAL A 174 -17.78 -10.54 0.49
N GLU A 175 -18.31 -11.70 0.14
CA GLU A 175 -18.32 -12.22 -1.23
C GLU A 175 -19.04 -11.25 -2.18
N LYS A 176 -20.30 -10.91 -1.88
CA LYS A 176 -21.09 -9.97 -2.68
C LYS A 176 -20.43 -8.58 -2.82
N ASN A 177 -19.84 -8.07 -1.73
CA ASN A 177 -19.13 -6.80 -1.77
C ASN A 177 -17.88 -6.90 -2.64
N THR A 178 -17.16 -8.02 -2.60
CA THR A 178 -15.96 -8.25 -3.42
C THR A 178 -16.32 -8.30 -4.90
N GLU A 179 -17.40 -9.00 -5.26
CA GLU A 179 -17.94 -9.01 -6.62
C GLU A 179 -18.31 -7.61 -7.09
N THR A 180 -19.04 -6.85 -6.27
CA THR A 180 -19.45 -5.47 -6.59
C THR A 180 -18.25 -4.56 -6.79
N ILE A 181 -17.24 -4.64 -5.92
CA ILE A 181 -15.99 -3.88 -6.04
C ILE A 181 -15.24 -4.25 -7.32
N SER A 182 -15.21 -5.54 -7.67
CA SER A 182 -14.57 -6.02 -8.90
C SER A 182 -15.27 -5.45 -10.14
N ALA A 183 -16.62 -5.51 -10.19
CA ALA A 183 -17.41 -4.96 -11.28
C ALA A 183 -17.18 -3.45 -11.46
N LEU A 184 -17.27 -2.67 -10.37
CA LEU A 184 -17.05 -1.22 -10.40
C LEU A 184 -15.62 -0.85 -10.82
N ARG A 185 -14.61 -1.65 -10.44
CA ARG A 185 -13.23 -1.46 -10.90
C ARG A 185 -13.10 -1.73 -12.40
N GLY A 186 -13.80 -2.73 -12.92
CA GLY A 186 -13.86 -3.00 -14.36
C GLY A 186 -14.50 -1.86 -15.14
N GLU A 187 -15.65 -1.35 -14.68
CA GLU A 187 -16.32 -0.19 -15.28
C GLU A 187 -15.42 1.06 -15.27
N LEU A 188 -14.76 1.33 -14.14
CA LEU A 188 -13.84 2.46 -14.03
C LEU A 188 -12.67 2.34 -15.00
N ALA A 189 -12.10 1.15 -15.16
CA ALA A 189 -11.01 0.90 -16.10
C ALA A 189 -11.46 1.15 -17.55
N ALA A 190 -12.64 0.66 -17.94
CA ALA A 190 -13.20 0.87 -19.27
C ALA A 190 -13.46 2.35 -19.58
N VAL A 191 -13.97 3.11 -18.60
CA VAL A 191 -14.18 4.56 -18.73
C VAL A 191 -12.85 5.31 -18.88
N ILE A 192 -11.82 4.91 -18.12
CA ILE A 192 -10.48 5.48 -18.21
C ILE A 192 -9.89 5.25 -19.61
N GLU A 193 -9.96 4.02 -20.11
CA GLU A 193 -9.46 3.66 -21.45
C GLU A 193 -10.16 4.46 -22.54
N THR A 194 -11.50 4.52 -22.52
CA THR A 194 -12.29 5.30 -23.49
C THR A 194 -11.91 6.78 -23.48
N ARG A 195 -11.72 7.36 -22.27
CA ARG A 195 -11.29 8.76 -22.12
C ARG A 195 -9.88 8.95 -22.71
N ASP A 196 -8.95 8.06 -22.40
CA ASP A 196 -7.55 8.18 -22.83
C ASP A 196 -7.45 8.06 -24.36
N GLU A 197 -8.26 7.19 -24.99
CA GLU A 197 -8.39 7.12 -26.44
C GLU A 197 -8.96 8.40 -27.06
N GLU A 198 -9.94 9.05 -26.40
CA GLU A 198 -10.49 10.32 -26.87
C GLU A 198 -9.47 11.46 -26.75
N VAL A 199 -8.73 11.52 -25.63
CA VAL A 199 -7.65 12.48 -25.43
C VAL A 199 -6.57 12.30 -26.49
N TYR A 200 -6.12 11.06 -26.72
CA TYR A 200 -5.14 10.76 -27.77
C TYR A 200 -5.60 11.20 -29.17
N ARG A 201 -6.88 10.96 -29.51
CA ARG A 201 -7.45 11.42 -30.79
C ARG A 201 -7.45 12.94 -30.91
N LYS A 202 -7.81 13.66 -29.83
CA LYS A 202 -7.80 15.13 -29.82
C LYS A 202 -6.38 15.69 -29.89
N ASP A 203 -5.43 15.12 -29.18
CA ASP A 203 -4.03 15.54 -29.21
C ASP A 203 -3.44 15.39 -30.61
N LYS A 204 -3.72 14.28 -31.29
CA LYS A 204 -3.32 14.07 -32.69
C LYS A 204 -3.94 15.09 -33.65
N MET A 205 -5.20 15.47 -33.42
CA MET A 205 -5.85 16.51 -34.21
C MET A 205 -5.21 17.88 -33.98
N ILE A 206 -4.88 18.21 -32.73
CA ILE A 206 -4.17 19.45 -32.37
C ILE A 206 -2.81 19.49 -33.06
N GLU A 207 -2.06 18.38 -33.04
CA GLU A 207 -0.75 18.28 -33.71
C GLU A 207 -0.87 18.52 -35.22
N ASN A 208 -1.83 17.86 -35.89
CA ASN A 208 -2.07 18.04 -37.32
C ASN A 208 -2.49 19.47 -37.69
N LEU A 209 -3.32 20.11 -36.86
CA LEU A 209 -3.72 21.49 -37.08
C LEU A 209 -2.54 22.44 -36.90
N LYS A 210 -1.70 22.20 -35.90
CA LYS A 210 -0.50 22.99 -35.66
C LYS A 210 0.48 22.92 -36.84
N THR A 211 0.76 21.72 -37.36
CA THR A 211 1.64 21.57 -38.54
C THR A 211 1.04 22.25 -39.76
N SER A 212 -0.26 22.08 -40.02
CA SER A 212 -0.95 22.72 -41.13
C SER A 212 -0.90 24.26 -41.04
N MET A 213 -1.06 24.81 -39.84
CA MET A 213 -0.95 26.26 -39.60
C MET A 213 0.47 26.77 -39.83
N GLU A 214 1.49 26.04 -39.36
CA GLU A 214 2.89 26.39 -39.57
C GLU A 214 3.27 26.37 -41.06
N ASP A 215 2.79 25.38 -41.81
CA ASP A 215 3.03 25.27 -43.25
C ASP A 215 2.29 26.37 -44.03
N LEU A 216 1.05 26.68 -43.66
CA LEU A 216 0.31 27.78 -44.25
C LEU A 216 1.04 29.12 -44.02
N ALA A 217 1.52 29.37 -42.80
CA ALA A 217 2.27 30.58 -42.48
C ALA A 217 3.55 30.70 -43.32
N LYS A 218 4.33 29.62 -43.47
CA LYS A 218 5.53 29.60 -44.32
C LYS A 218 5.21 29.86 -45.79
N ASN A 219 4.13 29.25 -46.30
CA ASN A 219 3.71 29.43 -47.69
C ASN A 219 3.25 30.88 -47.94
N CYS A 220 2.44 31.44 -47.04
CA CYS A 220 2.04 32.84 -47.11
C CYS A 220 3.23 33.79 -47.06
N GLU A 221 4.22 33.54 -46.18
CA GLU A 221 5.45 34.33 -46.16
C GLU A 221 6.22 34.25 -47.49
N ALA A 222 6.31 33.06 -48.09
CA ALA A 222 6.98 32.87 -49.37
C ALA A 222 6.25 33.60 -50.51
N GLU A 223 4.92 33.51 -50.56
CA GLU A 223 4.09 34.22 -51.54
C GLU A 223 4.21 35.73 -51.39
N ILE A 224 4.14 36.26 -50.17
CA ILE A 224 4.32 37.71 -49.90
C ILE A 224 5.69 38.16 -50.39
N ARG A 225 6.78 37.42 -50.10
CA ARG A 225 8.12 37.75 -50.57
C ARG A 225 8.23 37.73 -52.10
N LEU A 226 7.55 36.81 -52.77
CA LEU A 226 7.51 36.75 -54.24
C LEU A 226 6.77 37.95 -54.83
N ILE A 227 5.59 38.27 -54.30
CA ILE A 227 4.79 39.43 -54.73
C ILE A 227 5.58 40.72 -54.54
N MET A 228 6.26 40.90 -53.41
CA MET A 228 7.10 42.07 -53.16
C MET A 228 8.22 42.20 -54.19
N LYS A 229 8.94 41.11 -54.50
CA LYS A 229 10.03 41.13 -55.49
C LYS A 229 9.54 41.44 -56.89
N GLU A 230 8.42 40.85 -57.32
CA GLU A 230 7.86 41.14 -58.64
C GLU A 230 7.36 42.59 -58.71
N GLY A 231 6.75 43.09 -57.63
CA GLY A 231 6.34 44.50 -57.51
C GLY A 231 7.52 45.47 -57.61
N GLU A 232 8.62 45.22 -56.88
CA GLU A 232 9.84 46.03 -56.96
C GLU A 232 10.45 46.03 -58.37
N LYS A 233 10.47 44.87 -59.02
CA LYS A 233 10.97 44.73 -60.39
C LYS A 233 10.11 45.52 -61.38
N GLN A 234 8.78 45.36 -61.31
CA GLN A 234 7.85 46.09 -62.17
C GLN A 234 7.95 47.60 -61.95
N GLN A 235 8.05 48.05 -60.70
CA GLN A 235 8.23 49.47 -60.37
C GLN A 235 9.49 50.03 -61.03
N LYS A 236 10.61 49.31 -60.95
CA LYS A 236 11.87 49.74 -61.56
C LYS A 236 11.77 49.83 -63.10
N GLU A 237 11.16 48.83 -63.74
CA GLU A 237 10.92 48.83 -65.18
C GLU A 237 10.03 50.02 -65.60
N ASP A 238 8.97 50.30 -64.85
CA ASP A 238 8.06 51.43 -65.11
C ASP A 238 8.76 52.78 -64.91
N GLU A 239 9.60 52.91 -63.89
CA GLU A 239 10.43 54.09 -63.63
C GLU A 239 11.41 54.34 -64.79
N GLU A 240 12.13 53.31 -65.25
CA GLU A 240 13.06 53.40 -66.39
C GLU A 240 12.32 53.79 -67.68
N ALA A 241 11.18 53.14 -67.99
CA ALA A 241 10.36 53.45 -69.15
C ALA A 241 9.77 54.86 -69.10
N SER A 242 9.38 55.33 -67.92
CA SER A 242 8.91 56.71 -67.70
C SER A 242 10.03 57.73 -67.92
N GLN A 243 11.21 57.48 -67.36
CA GLN A 243 12.39 58.34 -67.55
C GLN A 243 12.78 58.45 -69.02
N GLU A 244 12.77 57.33 -69.75
CA GLU A 244 13.06 57.31 -71.18
C GLU A 244 12.05 58.14 -71.98
N ARG A 245 10.76 58.00 -71.71
CA ARG A 245 9.71 58.82 -72.34
C ARG A 245 9.89 60.30 -72.06
N CYS A 246 10.17 60.67 -70.81
CA CYS A 246 10.46 62.06 -70.45
C CYS A 246 11.71 62.61 -71.18
N ALA A 247 12.75 61.79 -71.34
CA ALA A 247 13.95 62.19 -72.07
C ALA A 247 13.66 62.44 -73.56
N ARG A 248 12.89 61.56 -74.21
CA ARG A 248 12.45 61.72 -75.61
C ARG A 248 11.62 62.99 -75.79
N LEU A 249 10.61 63.21 -74.94
CA LEU A 249 9.79 64.43 -75.00
C LEU A 249 10.62 65.70 -74.80
N LYS A 250 11.62 65.67 -73.90
CA LYS A 250 12.54 66.80 -73.74
C LYS A 250 13.36 67.06 -75.00
N GLN A 251 13.85 66.02 -75.67
CA GLN A 251 14.56 66.15 -76.96
C GLN A 251 13.64 66.72 -78.05
N ASP A 252 12.41 66.24 -78.14
CA ASP A 252 11.42 66.73 -79.12
C ASP A 252 11.11 68.21 -78.88
N ILE A 253 10.87 68.62 -77.63
CA ILE A 253 10.65 70.04 -77.27
C ILE A 253 11.85 70.89 -77.68
N GLN A 254 13.08 70.41 -77.42
CA GLN A 254 14.30 71.12 -77.83
C GLN A 254 14.38 71.25 -79.36
N HIS A 255 14.12 70.17 -80.09
CA HIS A 255 14.16 70.16 -81.55
C HIS A 255 13.08 71.06 -82.16
N LEU A 256 11.83 70.94 -81.73
CA LEU A 256 10.73 71.83 -82.12
C LEU A 256 11.03 73.28 -81.78
N GLY A 257 11.66 73.55 -80.64
CA GLY A 257 12.11 74.89 -80.25
C GLY A 257 13.16 75.46 -81.22
N VAL A 258 14.10 74.63 -81.70
CA VAL A 258 15.07 75.02 -82.73
C VAL A 258 14.38 75.26 -84.08
N GLN A 259 13.50 74.35 -84.50
CA GLN A 259 12.75 74.48 -85.76
C GLN A 259 11.87 75.73 -85.78
N PHE A 260 11.13 75.99 -84.69
CA PHE A 260 10.29 77.18 -84.56
C PHE A 260 11.13 78.46 -84.66
N LYS A 261 12.29 78.52 -84.00
CA LYS A 261 13.22 79.66 -84.14
C LYS A 261 13.68 79.85 -85.59
N ALA A 262 13.98 78.77 -86.31
CA ALA A 262 14.36 78.85 -87.72
C ALA A 262 13.20 79.36 -88.60
N LEU A 263 11.99 78.83 -88.44
CA LEU A 263 10.78 79.28 -89.13
C LEU A 263 10.46 80.75 -88.85
N VAL A 264 10.60 81.19 -87.61
CA VAL A 264 10.44 82.61 -87.25
C VAL A 264 11.45 83.49 -87.97
N LEU A 265 12.71 83.05 -88.08
CA LEU A 265 13.75 83.78 -88.84
C LEU A 265 13.44 83.80 -90.34
N GLU A 266 13.00 82.69 -90.92
CA GLU A 266 12.64 82.57 -92.34
C GLU A 266 11.40 83.40 -92.69
N HIS A 267 10.36 83.35 -91.85
CA HIS A 267 9.18 84.20 -92.00
C HIS A 267 9.56 85.68 -91.89
N ARG A 268 10.42 86.05 -90.94
CA ARG A 268 10.92 87.44 -90.80
C ARG A 268 11.70 87.88 -92.04
N ALA A 269 12.49 86.98 -92.64
CA ALA A 269 13.18 87.24 -93.90
C ALA A 269 12.21 87.37 -95.09
N SER A 270 11.19 86.52 -95.16
CA SER A 270 10.16 86.53 -96.21
C SER A 270 9.26 87.76 -96.12
N GLU A 271 8.91 88.20 -94.91
CA GLU A 271 8.19 89.44 -94.67
C GLU A 271 9.00 90.66 -95.14
N LEU A 272 10.31 90.68 -94.87
CA LEU A 272 11.23 91.71 -95.39
C LEU A 272 11.27 91.73 -96.93
N VAL A 273 11.13 90.58 -97.59
CA VAL A 273 11.07 90.48 -99.05
C VAL A 273 9.71 90.96 -99.59
N LEU A 274 8.59 90.55 -99.00
CA LEU A 274 7.25 91.00 -99.42
C LEU A 274 7.03 92.50 -99.22
N ARG A 275 7.60 93.09 -98.16
CA ARG A 275 7.64 94.55 -97.97
C ARG A 275 8.38 95.28 -99.08
N LYS A 276 9.30 94.62 -99.80
CA LYS A 276 9.96 95.17 -101.01
C LYS A 276 9.11 95.04 -102.29
N VAL A 277 8.20 94.05 -102.37
CA VAL A 277 7.37 93.79 -103.57
C VAL A 277 6.07 94.60 -103.58
N LYS A 278 5.45 94.87 -102.43
CA LYS A 278 4.26 95.75 -102.33
C LYS A 278 4.57 97.26 -102.52
N GLY A 279 5.84 97.60 -102.76
CA GLY A 279 6.33 98.97 -102.95
C GLY A 279 6.63 99.37 -104.39
N ARG A 280 6.09 98.68 -105.40
CA ARG A 280 6.08 99.12 -106.81
C ARG A 280 4.78 98.75 -107.50
#